data_AF-A0A7S2PPL1-F1
#
_entry.id   AF-A0A7S2PPL1-F1
#
_cell.length_a   1.000
_cell.length_b   1.000
_cell.length_c   1.000
_cell.angle_alpha   90.00
_cell.angle_beta   90.00
_cell.angle_gamma   90.00
#
_symmetry.space_group_name_H-M   'P 1'
#
loop_
_entity.id
_entity.type
_entity.pdbx_description
1 polymer ?
#
loop_
_entity_poly.entity_id
_entity_poly.type
_entity_poly.pdbx_seq_one_letter_code
_entity_poly.pdbx_strand_id
1 'polypeptide(L)'
;GDVSELHTLPENRYALFQAASQFNALEHTSQYGVPEHGITCYQGDHTQGPACAIACAPGTVIRNYFGLDGRGHTRERQVRNLADVEQVLGNDKHEYFQVVNGYTLARSDRLRELSKRLQGD
;
A
#
# COMPACT_ATOMS: atom_id res chain seq x y z
N GLY A 1 17.56 -10.64 -3.37
CA GLY A 1 18.36 -9.72 -4.20
C GLY A 1 17.85 -8.31 -3.99
N ASP A 2 18.66 -7.31 -4.32
CA ASP A 2 18.22 -5.92 -4.36
C ASP A 2 17.40 -5.67 -5.64
N VAL A 3 16.14 -5.29 -5.48
CA VAL A 3 15.24 -5.09 -6.64
C VAL A 3 15.68 -3.91 -7.52
N SER A 4 16.34 -2.91 -6.94
CA SER A 4 16.88 -1.76 -7.67
C SER A 4 17.94 -2.22 -8.67
N GLU A 5 18.83 -3.12 -8.24
CA GLU A 5 19.84 -3.73 -9.11
C GLU A 5 19.19 -4.58 -10.20
N LEU A 6 18.23 -5.43 -9.83
CA LEU A 6 17.52 -6.30 -10.78
C LEU A 6 16.83 -5.53 -11.91
N HIS A 7 16.30 -4.33 -11.62
CA HIS A 7 15.69 -3.46 -12.63
C HIS A 7 16.69 -2.92 -13.68
N THR A 8 17.99 -2.92 -13.39
CA THR A 8 19.04 -2.44 -14.31
C THR A 8 19.60 -3.52 -15.22
N LEU A 9 19.33 -4.80 -14.91
CA LEU A 9 19.86 -5.95 -15.65
C LEU A 9 19.15 -6.13 -17.00
N PRO A 10 19.87 -6.17 -18.14
CA PRO A 10 19.28 -6.37 -19.46
C PRO A 10 18.48 -7.68 -19.59
N GLU A 11 18.86 -8.73 -18.85
CA GLU A 11 18.19 -10.03 -18.88
C GLU A 11 16.77 -9.95 -18.30
N ASN A 12 16.49 -8.96 -17.46
CA ASN A 12 15.18 -8.72 -16.85
C ASN A 12 14.30 -7.78 -17.67
N ARG A 13 14.69 -7.44 -18.91
CA ARG A 13 13.84 -6.64 -19.79
C ARG A 13 12.48 -7.33 -19.96
N TYR A 14 11.40 -6.59 -19.68
CA TYR A 14 10.02 -7.08 -19.69
C TYR A 14 9.64 -8.07 -18.58
N ALA A 15 10.51 -8.32 -17.61
CA ALA A 15 10.14 -9.09 -16.42
C ALA A 15 9.08 -8.34 -15.59
N LEU A 16 8.20 -9.11 -14.94
CA LEU A 16 7.26 -8.59 -13.96
C LEU A 16 7.88 -8.67 -12.57
N PHE A 17 7.99 -7.52 -11.91
CA PHE A 17 8.43 -7.42 -10.53
C PHE A 17 7.24 -7.21 -9.62
N GLN A 18 7.15 -8.03 -8.57
CA GLN A 18 6.13 -7.89 -7.53
C GLN A 18 6.83 -7.54 -6.22
N ALA A 19 6.36 -6.46 -5.59
CA ALA A 19 6.80 -6.05 -4.27
C ALA A 19 5.59 -5.80 -3.38
N ALA A 20 5.81 -5.87 -2.07
CA ALA A 20 4.80 -5.47 -1.10
C ALA A 20 4.44 -3.99 -1.31
N SER A 21 3.15 -3.68 -1.15
CA SER A 21 2.59 -2.34 -1.32
C SER A 21 1.62 -2.07 -0.18
N GLN A 22 1.52 -0.82 0.25
CA GLN A 22 0.45 -0.42 1.16
C GLN A 22 -0.94 -0.55 0.49
N PHE A 23 -2.00 -0.73 1.29
CA PHE A 23 -3.35 -0.98 0.75
C PHE A 23 -4.02 0.23 0.08
N ASN A 24 -3.37 1.38 0.05
CA ASN A 24 -3.77 2.54 -0.76
C ASN A 24 -2.90 2.70 -2.04
N ALA A 25 -2.02 1.75 -2.34
CA ALA A 25 -1.07 1.78 -3.46
C ALA A 25 -0.07 2.95 -3.46
N LEU A 26 0.15 3.59 -2.29
CA LEU A 26 1.15 4.62 -2.07
C LEU A 26 2.14 4.15 -0.99
N GLU A 27 3.42 4.15 -1.32
CA GLU A 27 4.52 3.71 -0.44
C GLU A 27 5.08 4.89 0.36
N HIS A 28 4.21 5.58 1.11
CA HIS A 28 4.70 6.51 2.12
C HIS A 28 5.45 5.73 3.21
N THR A 29 6.35 6.41 3.92
CA THR A 29 7.25 5.79 4.92
C THR A 29 6.59 5.53 6.27
N SER A 30 5.40 6.11 6.52
CA SER A 30 4.61 5.86 7.72
C SER A 30 3.13 6.16 7.49
N GLN A 31 2.28 5.71 8.41
CA GLN A 31 0.85 6.02 8.44
C GLN A 31 0.52 7.52 8.57
N TYR A 32 1.51 8.37 8.87
CA TYR A 32 1.33 9.83 8.91
C TYR A 32 1.56 10.51 7.55
N GLY A 33 2.07 9.78 6.56
CA GLY A 33 2.20 10.25 5.20
C GLY A 33 0.81 10.41 4.56
N VAL A 34 0.60 11.52 3.87
CA VAL A 34 -0.62 11.77 3.09
C VAL A 34 -0.25 12.12 1.64
N PRO A 35 -1.16 11.92 0.68
CA PRO A 35 -0.88 12.18 -0.74
C PRO A 35 -0.38 13.61 -1.04
N GLU A 36 -0.83 14.59 -0.24
CA GLU A 36 -0.43 16.00 -0.36
C GLU A 36 1.05 16.23 0.00
N HIS A 37 1.69 15.33 0.74
CA HIS A 37 3.14 15.38 0.95
C HIS A 37 3.93 15.04 -0.32
N GLY A 38 3.24 14.55 -1.36
CA GLY A 38 3.83 14.14 -2.62
C GLY A 38 4.67 12.86 -2.49
N ILE A 39 5.43 12.57 -3.54
CA ILE A 39 6.09 11.27 -3.72
C ILE A 39 7.61 11.32 -3.48
N THR A 40 8.13 12.44 -2.99
CA THR A 40 9.58 12.60 -2.77
C THR A 40 10.11 11.75 -1.61
N CYS A 41 9.25 11.28 -0.70
CA CYS A 41 9.65 10.41 0.41
C CYS A 41 10.18 9.05 -0.06
N TYR A 42 9.80 8.59 -1.26
CA TYR A 42 10.20 7.30 -1.80
C TYR A 42 11.72 7.19 -1.93
N GLN A 43 12.41 8.30 -2.21
CA GLN A 43 13.88 8.31 -2.39
C GLN A 43 14.64 7.96 -1.11
N GLY A 44 14.03 8.19 0.06
CA GLY A 44 14.64 7.94 1.37
C GLY A 44 14.24 6.59 1.97
N ASP A 45 13.40 5.82 1.27
CA ASP A 45 12.97 4.49 1.69
C ASP A 45 13.63 3.44 0.80
N HIS A 46 14.54 2.66 1.38
CA HIS A 46 15.32 1.65 0.69
C HIS A 46 14.68 0.26 0.74
N THR A 47 13.39 0.16 1.08
CA THR A 47 12.64 -1.08 0.96
C THR A 47 12.25 -1.36 -0.50
N GLN A 48 11.86 -2.61 -0.78
CA GLN A 48 11.62 -3.06 -2.16
C GLN A 48 10.42 -2.38 -2.84
N GLY A 49 9.38 -2.02 -2.08
CA GLY A 49 8.17 -1.36 -2.62
C GLY A 49 8.50 -0.01 -3.26
N PRO A 50 9.09 0.94 -2.52
CA PRO A 50 9.57 2.22 -3.04
C PRO A 50 10.57 2.07 -4.20
N ALA A 51 11.50 1.12 -4.12
CA ALA A 51 12.44 0.86 -5.23
C ALA A 51 11.70 0.48 -6.53
N CYS A 52 10.71 -0.42 -6.46
CA CYS A 52 9.87 -0.77 -7.61
C CYS A 52 9.05 0.43 -8.11
N ALA A 53 8.53 1.24 -7.19
CA ALA A 53 7.75 2.42 -7.52
C ALA A 53 8.58 3.54 -8.17
N ILE A 54 9.86 3.68 -7.80
CA ILE A 54 10.81 4.59 -8.46
C ILE A 54 11.18 4.08 -9.85
N ALA A 55 11.45 2.77 -9.99
CA ALA A 55 11.72 2.16 -11.29
C ALA A 55 10.56 2.34 -12.29
N CYS A 56 9.32 2.50 -11.79
CA CYS A 56 8.13 2.86 -12.56
C CYS A 56 7.54 4.22 -12.12
N ALA A 57 8.37 5.25 -12.05
CA ALA A 57 7.99 6.59 -11.57
C ALA A 57 6.71 7.17 -12.20
N PRO A 58 6.43 7.03 -13.52
CA PRO A 58 5.18 7.53 -14.10
C PRO A 58 3.93 6.92 -13.46
N GLY A 59 3.97 5.62 -13.13
CA GLY A 59 2.86 4.96 -12.46
C GLY A 59 2.64 5.48 -11.04
N THR A 60 3.71 5.87 -10.34
CA THR A 60 3.66 6.50 -9.01
C THR A 60 3.05 7.90 -9.08
N VAL A 61 3.43 8.70 -10.09
CA VAL A 61 2.83 10.02 -10.38
C VAL A 61 1.33 9.90 -10.64
N ILE A 62 0.92 8.95 -11.49
CA ILE A 62 -0.50 8.72 -11.79
C ILE A 62 -1.26 8.37 -10.51
N ARG A 63 -0.80 7.37 -9.74
CA ARG A 63 -1.46 6.95 -8.51
C ARG A 63 -1.66 8.10 -7.51
N ASN A 64 -0.63 8.91 -7.27
CA ASN A 64 -0.73 9.99 -6.28
C ASN A 64 -1.59 11.16 -6.79
N TYR A 65 -1.30 11.69 -7.98
CA TYR A 65 -1.84 12.98 -8.42
C TYR A 65 -3.08 12.88 -9.32
N PHE A 66 -3.32 11.72 -9.93
CA PHE A 66 -4.44 11.51 -10.86
C PHE A 66 -5.36 10.36 -10.45
N GLY A 67 -4.92 9.46 -9.55
CA GLY A 67 -5.71 8.29 -9.17
C GLY A 67 -6.03 7.39 -10.38
N LEU A 68 -6.98 6.48 -10.20
CA LEU A 68 -7.50 5.61 -11.28
C LEU A 68 -8.72 6.20 -11.99
N ASP A 69 -9.36 7.19 -11.39
CA ASP A 69 -10.59 7.86 -11.85
C ASP A 69 -10.32 9.27 -12.39
N GLY A 70 -9.05 9.64 -12.60
CA GLY A 70 -8.63 10.98 -13.00
C GLY A 70 -8.67 12.00 -11.85
N ARG A 71 -9.01 11.56 -10.63
CA ARG A 71 -8.95 12.36 -9.41
C ARG A 71 -7.85 11.81 -8.51
N GLY A 72 -6.79 12.60 -8.33
CA GLY A 72 -5.68 12.27 -7.44
C GLY A 72 -6.14 11.83 -6.04
N HIS A 73 -5.27 11.07 -5.38
CA HIS A 73 -5.44 10.77 -3.98
C HIS A 73 -5.32 12.06 -3.16
N THR A 74 -6.10 12.13 -2.10
CA THR A 74 -6.07 13.18 -1.08
C THR A 74 -6.12 12.50 0.28
N ARG A 75 -5.82 13.22 1.36
CA ARG A 75 -5.98 12.70 2.73
C ARG A 75 -7.37 12.11 2.95
N GLU A 76 -8.42 12.73 2.41
CA GLU A 76 -9.81 12.33 2.61
C GLU A 76 -10.31 11.30 1.57
N ARG A 77 -9.59 11.12 0.45
CA ARG A 77 -9.97 10.18 -0.62
C ARG A 77 -8.74 9.45 -1.15
N GLN A 78 -8.61 8.19 -0.77
CA GLN A 78 -7.56 7.29 -1.25
C GLN A 78 -8.20 5.98 -1.71
N VAL A 79 -7.48 5.25 -2.55
CA VAL A 79 -7.81 3.84 -2.82
C VAL A 79 -7.81 3.05 -1.50
N ARG A 80 -8.79 2.17 -1.34
CA ARG A 80 -8.96 1.30 -0.17
C ARG A 80 -9.03 -0.16 -0.61
N ASN A 81 -7.88 -0.76 -0.93
CA ASN A 81 -7.83 -2.14 -1.43
C ASN A 81 -8.30 -3.19 -0.41
N LEU A 82 -8.52 -2.81 0.85
CA LEU A 82 -9.01 -3.69 1.90
C LEU A 82 -10.51 -3.48 2.21
N ALA A 83 -11.20 -2.53 1.55
CA ALA A 83 -12.58 -2.16 1.89
C ALA A 83 -13.57 -3.34 1.82
N ASP A 84 -13.48 -4.17 0.78
CA ASP A 84 -14.36 -5.33 0.62
C ASP A 84 -14.10 -6.39 1.71
N VAL A 85 -12.83 -6.55 2.10
CA VAL A 85 -12.44 -7.45 3.21
C VAL A 85 -12.96 -6.89 4.54
N GLU A 86 -12.83 -5.58 4.77
CA GLU A 86 -13.41 -4.92 5.95
C GLU A 86 -14.93 -5.18 6.03
N GLN A 87 -15.64 -5.09 4.91
CA GLN A 87 -17.08 -5.35 4.84
C GLN A 87 -17.43 -6.81 5.15
N VAL A 88 -16.76 -7.77 4.52
CA VAL A 88 -16.99 -9.21 4.74
C VAL A 88 -16.73 -9.61 6.19
N LEU A 89 -15.74 -8.98 6.83
CA LEU A 89 -15.40 -9.21 8.22
C LEU A 89 -16.33 -8.48 9.20
N GLY A 90 -17.16 -7.53 8.77
CA GLY A 90 -17.89 -6.65 9.69
C GLY A 90 -16.93 -5.83 10.56
N ASN A 91 -15.83 -5.37 9.96
CA ASN A 91 -14.74 -4.69 10.68
C ASN A 91 -15.19 -3.36 11.31
N ASP A 92 -16.26 -2.75 10.79
CA ASP A 92 -16.93 -1.58 11.37
C ASP A 92 -17.46 -1.82 12.79
N LYS A 93 -17.86 -3.07 13.09
CA LYS A 93 -18.37 -3.48 14.40
C LYS A 93 -17.30 -4.15 15.27
N HIS A 94 -16.48 -4.98 14.65
CA HIS A 94 -15.53 -5.82 15.37
C HIS A 94 -14.17 -5.17 15.61
N GLU A 95 -13.83 -4.15 14.81
CA GLU A 95 -12.59 -3.37 14.91
C GLU A 95 -11.34 -4.27 14.95
N TYR A 96 -11.27 -5.26 14.04
CA TYR A 96 -10.14 -6.18 13.95
C TYR A 96 -8.84 -5.45 13.60
N PHE A 97 -8.93 -4.47 12.70
CA PHE A 97 -7.83 -3.60 12.29
C PHE A 97 -8.36 -2.24 11.82
N GLN A 98 -7.47 -1.27 11.68
CA GLN A 98 -7.75 0.05 11.12
C GLN A 98 -6.80 0.32 9.95
N VAL A 99 -7.35 0.73 8.81
CA VAL A 99 -6.53 1.17 7.68
C VAL A 99 -6.34 2.69 7.75
N VAL A 100 -5.09 3.14 7.89
CA VAL A 100 -4.72 4.57 7.97
C VAL A 100 -3.66 4.88 6.92
N ASN A 101 -4.01 5.68 5.91
CA ASN A 101 -3.11 6.03 4.80
C ASN A 101 -2.43 4.80 4.17
N GLY A 102 -3.19 3.72 3.97
CA GLY A 102 -2.71 2.46 3.39
C GLY A 102 -2.11 1.46 4.38
N TYR A 103 -1.76 1.89 5.60
CA TYR A 103 -1.24 1.02 6.65
C TYR A 103 -2.35 0.30 7.38
N THR A 104 -2.23 -1.01 7.53
CA THR A 104 -3.15 -1.83 8.31
C THR A 104 -2.66 -1.96 9.75
N LEU A 105 -3.21 -1.16 10.65
CA LEU A 105 -2.86 -1.13 12.06
C LEU A 105 -3.77 -2.07 12.84
N ALA A 106 -3.20 -2.92 13.68
CA ALA A 106 -3.98 -3.84 14.49
C ALA A 106 -3.35 -4.02 15.87
N ARG A 107 -4.19 -4.34 16.85
CA ARG A 107 -3.76 -4.74 18.19
C ARG A 107 -3.71 -6.25 18.29
N SER A 108 -2.80 -6.77 19.11
CA SER A 108 -2.62 -8.22 19.26
C SER A 108 -3.86 -8.96 19.75
N ASP A 109 -4.70 -8.33 20.58
CA ASP A 109 -5.96 -8.91 21.04
C ASP A 109 -7.01 -8.97 19.93
N ARG A 110 -7.13 -7.93 19.12
CA ARG A 110 -8.03 -7.89 17.96
C ARG A 110 -7.61 -8.87 16.87
N LEU A 111 -6.31 -9.02 16.63
CA LEU A 111 -5.79 -10.04 15.71
C LEU A 111 -6.12 -11.47 16.18
N ARG A 112 -6.12 -11.74 17.49
CA ARG A 112 -6.54 -13.06 18.01
C ARG A 112 -8.02 -13.33 17.73
N GLU A 113 -8.89 -12.33 17.90
CA GLU A 113 -10.31 -12.48 17.57
C GLU A 113 -10.54 -12.65 16.07
N LEU A 114 -9.77 -11.94 15.23
CA LEU A 114 -9.80 -12.13 13.78
C LEU A 114 -9.37 -13.56 13.40
N SER A 115 -8.31 -14.09 14.00
CA SER A 115 -7.87 -15.47 13.75
C SER A 115 -8.96 -16.49 14.06
N LYS A 116 -9.69 -16.33 15.18
CA LYS A 116 -10.83 -17.19 15.49
C LYS A 116 -11.91 -17.10 14.41
N ARG A 117 -12.28 -15.88 14.01
CA ARG A 117 -13.29 -15.64 12.96
C ARG A 117 -12.92 -16.27 11.61
N LEU A 118 -11.62 -16.30 11.27
CA LEU A 118 -11.11 -16.85 10.02
C LEU A 118 -10.94 -18.37 10.02
N GLN A 119 -10.81 -19.00 11.19
CA GLN A 119 -10.71 -20.45 11.31
C GLN A 119 -12.04 -21.17 11.03
N GLY A 120 -13.14 -20.42 10.90
CA GLY A 120 -14.50 -20.97 10.81
C GLY A 120 -14.97 -21.42 12.19
N ASP A 121 -16.28 -21.31 12.44
CA ASP A 121 -16.91 -22.04 13.54
C ASP A 121 -16.87 -23.55 13.24
#